data_AF-A0AAD9QL65-F1
#
_entry.id   AF-A0AAD9QL65-F1
#
_cell.length_a   1.000
_cell.length_b   1.000
_cell.length_c   1.000
_cell.angle_alpha   90.00
_cell.angle_beta   90.00
_cell.angle_gamma   90.00
#
_symmetry.space_group_name_H-M   'P 1'
#
loop_
_entity.id
_entity.type
_entity.pdbx_description
1 polymer ?
#
loop_
_entity_poly.entity_id
_entity_poly.type
_entity_poly.pdbx_seq_one_letter_code
_entity_poly.pdbx_strand_id
1 'polypeptide(L)'
;MGTHFGFKNVSMALFERDKIESIANPRNMNSSDNGTESTHTFISSLVINLSLSLLMITLFSILRPRLKRIYAPRQILLEMIFPLGKLPHSFFAWIIPAFVANDDDVFYYAGIDALVYMRFLKLCIKISFLIFPYGIAVLLPLNCYGTADLSGLDKLSISNLGQRSERLWAHLVAAWVYTLIICYLLYLEWKIYIMYRQEYLSNGKNHQYAFQNEQSMKSYIEDLFPNQIEDVIVIEDLSIWQRLIEKHDSLELQQQLDVDINREHLPLPCAFVIFRSLRMATTAMQVNWSNCALGLNVTPAPEVSNLIWANLSKGLWKSVTLWVFFAILPWILRKLTQQEGITSRSEVDISVLGKLFIFMVINKFLFLTAGSAALTMLKEILKHPREIPRYLAQSLPGQSTFFICYIMLRSFVGFSMELLRIVDLIFTDHLFVLIVGMSYSVIAPIITPFVVFYFGFGYVVWMYQIMCVYIPVYSCGGLMWPKVFNSLKESYFTSAAMVPLPIVTILFFLFIQQHFLTTSKYLSLNMESGVAEASPHFLQEVARRYVRNHSLPPTYGYSSLCYDAGHVYDFEDISTDTSTLGRSRRASWNEELP
;
A
#
# COMPACT_ATOMS: atom_id res chain seq x y z
N MET A 1 70.99 4.62 -39.28
CA MET A 1 70.32 3.76 -38.26
C MET A 1 70.31 4.55 -36.95
N GLY A 2 69.21 5.23 -36.62
CA GLY A 2 69.13 6.01 -35.39
C GLY A 2 68.13 7.16 -35.42
N THR A 3 66.84 6.84 -35.28
CA THR A 3 65.77 7.81 -34.98
C THR A 3 64.64 7.10 -34.24
N HIS A 4 64.64 7.11 -32.91
CA HIS A 4 63.45 6.84 -32.08
C HIS A 4 63.72 7.27 -30.62
N PHE A 5 63.72 8.56 -30.35
CA PHE A 5 63.52 9.11 -29.01
C PHE A 5 62.74 10.43 -29.16
N GLY A 6 61.44 10.39 -28.93
CA GLY A 6 60.57 11.57 -29.05
C GLY A 6 59.11 11.38 -28.64
N PHE A 7 58.58 10.16 -28.68
CA PHE A 7 57.13 9.95 -28.46
C PHE A 7 56.69 9.64 -27.02
N LYS A 8 57.61 9.35 -26.08
CA LYS A 8 57.24 9.01 -24.70
C LYS A 8 57.03 10.22 -23.78
N ASN A 9 57.71 11.33 -24.03
CA ASN A 9 57.64 12.51 -23.14
C ASN A 9 56.40 13.39 -23.41
N VAL A 10 55.86 13.37 -24.63
CA VAL A 10 54.66 14.17 -24.97
C VAL A 10 53.40 13.54 -24.36
N SER A 11 53.30 12.21 -24.32
CA SER A 11 52.16 11.51 -23.72
C SER A 11 52.14 11.65 -22.19
N MET A 12 53.31 11.61 -21.54
CA MET A 12 53.41 11.81 -20.10
C MET A 12 53.16 13.27 -19.70
N ALA A 13 53.63 14.24 -20.51
CA ALA A 13 53.36 15.65 -20.30
C ALA A 13 51.89 16.04 -20.54
N LEU A 14 51.20 15.38 -21.47
CA LEU A 14 49.74 15.54 -21.66
C LEU A 14 48.96 14.95 -20.47
N PHE A 15 49.37 13.78 -19.97
CA PHE A 15 48.74 13.17 -18.80
C PHE A 15 48.95 13.97 -17.52
N GLU A 16 50.12 14.59 -17.34
CA GLU A 16 50.35 15.55 -16.23
C GLU A 16 49.60 16.86 -16.42
N ARG A 17 49.44 17.36 -17.66
CA ARG A 17 48.63 18.57 -17.92
C ARG A 17 47.16 18.35 -17.59
N ASP A 18 46.56 17.23 -17.98
CA ASP A 18 45.19 16.87 -17.63
C ASP A 18 45.01 16.68 -16.11
N LYS A 19 46.04 16.15 -15.44
CA LYS A 19 46.07 16.00 -13.98
C LYS A 19 46.22 17.35 -13.26
N ILE A 20 46.92 18.31 -13.86
CA ILE A 20 47.09 19.67 -13.30
C ILE A 20 45.85 20.53 -13.58
N GLU A 21 45.19 20.40 -14.74
CA GLU A 21 43.92 21.06 -15.05
C GLU A 21 42.76 20.54 -14.16
N SER A 22 42.74 19.24 -13.86
CA SER A 22 41.76 18.66 -12.91
C SER A 22 41.98 19.08 -11.46
N ILE A 23 43.21 19.41 -11.06
CA ILE A 23 43.53 19.99 -9.74
C ILE A 23 43.23 21.49 -9.70
N ALA A 24 43.39 22.21 -10.81
CA ALA A 24 43.16 23.65 -10.90
C ALA A 24 41.68 24.05 -10.93
N ASN A 25 40.77 23.14 -11.29
CA ASN A 25 39.34 23.44 -11.40
C ASN A 25 38.43 22.34 -10.80
N PRO A 26 38.47 22.09 -9.48
CA PRO A 26 37.73 21.00 -8.82
C PRO A 26 36.20 21.15 -8.85
N ARG A 27 35.66 22.28 -9.35
CA ARG A 27 34.22 22.50 -9.49
C ARG A 27 33.60 21.85 -10.72
N ASN A 28 34.38 21.63 -11.80
CA ASN A 28 33.83 21.09 -13.06
C ASN A 28 33.91 19.56 -13.16
N MET A 29 34.77 18.89 -12.39
CA MET A 29 34.89 17.43 -12.40
C MET A 29 33.74 16.73 -11.66
N ASN A 30 33.28 17.33 -10.55
CA ASN A 30 32.25 16.72 -9.69
C ASN A 30 30.83 16.82 -10.25
N SER A 31 30.52 17.80 -11.11
CA SER A 31 29.17 17.94 -11.68
C SER A 31 28.94 17.02 -12.88
N SER A 32 29.97 16.82 -13.72
CA SER A 32 29.87 15.95 -14.90
C SER A 32 29.79 14.46 -14.54
N ASP A 33 30.55 14.01 -13.55
CA ASP A 33 30.60 12.60 -13.11
C ASP A 33 29.34 12.17 -12.35
N ASN A 34 28.75 13.06 -11.53
CA ASN A 34 27.52 12.74 -10.81
C ASN A 34 26.30 12.58 -11.75
N GLY A 35 26.24 13.38 -12.82
CA GLY A 35 25.16 13.30 -13.81
C GLY A 35 25.22 12.04 -14.69
N THR A 36 26.43 11.57 -15.03
CA THR A 36 26.58 10.29 -15.75
C THR A 36 26.21 9.11 -14.85
N GLU A 37 26.61 9.12 -13.58
CA GLU A 37 26.26 8.07 -12.59
C GLU A 37 24.74 7.94 -12.39
N SER A 38 24.02 9.06 -12.22
CA SER A 38 22.56 9.05 -12.07
C SER A 38 21.85 8.47 -13.30
N THR A 39 22.33 8.80 -14.49
CA THR A 39 21.81 8.30 -15.77
C THR A 39 22.03 6.79 -15.90
N HIS A 40 23.24 6.30 -15.61
CA HIS A 40 23.56 4.88 -15.63
C HIS A 40 22.74 4.09 -14.61
N THR A 41 22.54 4.64 -13.41
CA THR A 41 21.70 4.03 -12.36
C THR A 41 20.26 3.88 -12.81
N PHE A 42 19.71 4.94 -13.41
CA PHE A 42 18.34 4.94 -13.94
C PHE A 42 18.16 3.91 -15.06
N ILE A 43 19.03 3.91 -16.08
CA ILE A 43 18.96 2.98 -17.22
C ILE A 43 19.10 1.53 -16.73
N SER A 44 20.08 1.26 -15.86
CA SER A 44 20.30 -0.09 -15.32
C SER A 44 19.08 -0.56 -14.54
N SER A 45 18.51 0.30 -13.70
CA SER A 45 17.29 -0.01 -12.95
C SER A 45 16.11 -0.28 -13.89
N LEU A 46 15.96 0.47 -14.98
CA LEU A 46 14.87 0.29 -15.95
C LEU A 46 14.97 -1.07 -16.63
N VAL A 47 16.15 -1.43 -17.14
CA VAL A 47 16.38 -2.71 -17.84
C VAL A 47 16.16 -3.89 -16.90
N ILE A 48 16.69 -3.82 -15.67
CA ILE A 48 16.53 -4.90 -14.68
C ILE A 48 15.06 -5.05 -14.26
N ASN A 49 14.37 -3.95 -13.94
CA ASN A 49 12.99 -4.00 -13.48
C ASN A 49 12.03 -4.48 -14.57
N LEU A 50 12.23 -4.02 -15.81
CA LEU A 50 11.40 -4.41 -16.96
C LEU A 50 11.61 -5.89 -17.33
N SER A 51 12.86 -6.35 -17.38
CA SER A 51 13.16 -7.76 -17.67
C SER A 51 12.59 -8.69 -16.61
N LEU A 52 12.76 -8.35 -15.33
CA LEU A 52 12.21 -9.12 -14.21
C LEU A 52 10.67 -9.15 -14.23
N SER A 53 10.03 -8.02 -14.49
CA SER A 53 8.56 -7.93 -14.60
C SER A 53 8.02 -8.76 -15.76
N LEU A 54 8.67 -8.74 -16.93
CA LEU A 54 8.26 -9.56 -18.06
C LEU A 54 8.36 -11.06 -17.73
N LEU A 55 9.44 -11.48 -17.05
CA LEU A 55 9.60 -12.86 -16.59
C LEU A 55 8.51 -13.26 -15.58
N MET A 56 8.17 -12.38 -14.64
CA MET A 56 7.15 -12.66 -13.63
C MET A 56 5.73 -12.68 -14.22
N ILE A 57 5.39 -11.75 -15.13
CA ILE A 57 4.08 -11.71 -15.79
C ILE A 57 3.91 -12.92 -16.71
N THR A 58 4.97 -13.32 -17.43
CA THR A 58 4.91 -14.55 -18.25
C THR A 58 4.75 -15.79 -17.38
N LEU A 59 5.45 -15.88 -16.25
CA LEU A 59 5.26 -16.95 -15.27
C LEU A 59 3.82 -16.96 -14.73
N PHE A 60 3.26 -15.80 -14.37
CA PHE A 60 1.88 -15.66 -13.93
C PHE A 60 0.89 -16.16 -15.00
N SER A 61 1.06 -15.73 -16.25
CA SER A 61 0.19 -16.16 -17.36
C SER A 61 0.24 -17.67 -17.60
N ILE A 62 1.36 -18.35 -17.28
CA ILE A 62 1.49 -19.82 -17.36
C ILE A 62 0.87 -20.51 -16.13
N LEU A 63 1.09 -19.97 -14.92
CA LEU A 63 0.63 -20.58 -13.67
C LEU A 63 -0.87 -20.38 -13.42
N ARG A 64 -1.42 -19.22 -13.79
CA ARG A 64 -2.83 -18.85 -13.59
C ARG A 64 -3.82 -19.92 -14.08
N PRO A 65 -3.75 -20.44 -15.33
CA PRO A 65 -4.69 -21.47 -15.78
C PRO A 65 -4.44 -22.85 -15.13
N ARG A 66 -3.21 -23.13 -14.67
CA ARG A 66 -2.83 -24.42 -14.06
C ARG A 66 -3.22 -24.51 -12.58
N LEU A 67 -3.11 -23.42 -11.84
CA LEU A 67 -3.28 -23.36 -10.38
C LEU A 67 -4.54 -22.54 -9.99
N LYS A 68 -5.71 -22.94 -10.49
CA LYS A 68 -6.98 -22.23 -10.23
C LYS A 68 -7.32 -22.08 -8.75
N ARG A 69 -6.93 -23.06 -7.92
CA ARG A 69 -7.14 -22.99 -6.45
C ARG A 69 -6.42 -21.80 -5.80
N ILE A 70 -5.29 -21.36 -6.35
CA ILE A 70 -4.50 -20.24 -5.83
C ILE A 70 -4.91 -18.92 -6.50
N TYR A 71 -5.13 -18.94 -7.82
CA TYR A 71 -5.34 -17.71 -8.61
C TYR A 71 -6.81 -17.37 -8.91
N ALA A 72 -7.74 -18.25 -8.56
CA ALA A 72 -9.18 -18.04 -8.70
C ALA A 72 -10.01 -18.68 -7.55
N PRO A 73 -9.60 -18.57 -6.26
CA PRO A 73 -10.33 -19.19 -5.16
C PRO A 73 -11.75 -18.64 -5.01
N ARG A 74 -11.93 -17.33 -5.24
CA ARG A 74 -13.24 -16.67 -5.14
C ARG A 74 -14.21 -17.20 -6.20
N GLN A 75 -13.73 -17.45 -7.42
CA GLN A 75 -14.55 -17.99 -8.50
C GLN A 75 -15.00 -19.43 -8.23
N ILE A 76 -14.16 -20.21 -7.54
CA ILE A 76 -14.48 -21.58 -7.14
C ILE A 76 -15.48 -21.57 -5.98
N LEU A 77 -15.25 -20.71 -4.97
CA LEU A 77 -16.06 -20.67 -3.76
C LEU A 77 -17.46 -20.12 -4.00
N LEU A 78 -17.60 -19.11 -4.86
CA LEU A 78 -18.90 -18.46 -5.02
C LEU A 78 -19.81 -19.12 -6.04
N GLU A 79 -19.34 -19.97 -6.98
CA GLU A 79 -20.09 -20.61 -8.10
C GLU A 79 -21.16 -19.76 -8.84
N MET A 80 -21.32 -18.48 -8.48
CA MET A 80 -22.44 -17.63 -8.83
C MET A 80 -22.05 -16.73 -9.98
N ILE A 81 -22.77 -16.93 -11.08
CA ILE A 81 -23.22 -15.99 -12.10
C ILE A 81 -22.54 -14.62 -12.04
N PHE A 82 -21.27 -14.55 -12.44
CA PHE A 82 -20.71 -13.31 -12.94
C PHE A 82 -21.01 -13.27 -14.45
N PRO A 83 -21.83 -12.34 -14.96
CA PRO A 83 -22.08 -12.22 -16.39
C PRO A 83 -20.93 -11.60 -17.19
N LEU A 84 -19.78 -11.21 -16.59
CA LEU A 84 -18.54 -11.13 -17.38
C LEU A 84 -17.91 -12.53 -17.41
N GLY A 85 -18.12 -13.19 -18.55
CA GLY A 85 -17.84 -14.60 -18.78
C GLY A 85 -16.50 -15.11 -18.26
N LYS A 86 -16.49 -16.43 -17.98
CA LYS A 86 -15.31 -17.27 -17.71
C LYS A 86 -14.06 -16.64 -18.35
N LEU A 87 -13.12 -16.17 -17.53
CA LEU A 87 -11.99 -15.42 -18.06
C LEU A 87 -11.33 -16.22 -19.20
N PRO A 88 -11.07 -15.61 -20.37
CA PRO A 88 -10.56 -16.35 -21.50
C PRO A 88 -9.21 -16.97 -21.17
N HIS A 89 -8.93 -18.13 -21.75
CA HIS A 89 -7.68 -18.89 -21.54
C HIS A 89 -6.45 -18.23 -22.17
N SER A 90 -6.58 -17.10 -22.85
CA SER A 90 -5.48 -16.40 -23.51
C SER A 90 -4.55 -15.70 -22.50
N PHE A 91 -3.26 -15.61 -22.84
CA PHE A 91 -2.17 -15.11 -21.98
C PHE A 91 -2.42 -13.74 -21.32
N PHE A 92 -3.09 -12.81 -22.02
CA PHE A 92 -3.38 -11.45 -21.55
C PHE A 92 -4.88 -11.12 -21.50
N ALA A 93 -5.75 -12.11 -21.68
CA ALA A 93 -7.20 -11.87 -21.71
C ALA A 93 -7.78 -11.39 -20.37
N TRP A 94 -7.04 -11.54 -19.27
CA TRP A 94 -7.45 -11.08 -17.94
C TRP A 94 -7.44 -9.56 -17.77
N ILE A 95 -6.78 -8.83 -18.68
CA ILE A 95 -6.68 -7.37 -18.65
C ILE A 95 -7.99 -6.72 -19.11
N ILE A 96 -8.66 -7.29 -20.13
CA ILE A 96 -9.85 -6.68 -20.76
C ILE A 96 -11.02 -6.56 -19.76
N PRO A 97 -11.39 -7.61 -18.99
CA PRO A 97 -12.46 -7.52 -18.01
C PRO A 97 -12.26 -6.40 -16.98
N ALA A 98 -10.99 -6.08 -16.64
CA ALA A 98 -10.70 -5.03 -15.67
C ALA A 98 -11.12 -3.63 -16.14
N PHE A 99 -11.15 -3.38 -17.44
CA PHE A 99 -11.59 -2.11 -18.02
C PHE A 99 -13.10 -2.06 -18.29
N VAL A 100 -13.77 -3.21 -18.37
CA VAL A 100 -15.21 -3.32 -18.66
C VAL A 100 -16.05 -3.32 -17.38
N ALA A 101 -15.47 -3.67 -16.23
CA ALA A 101 -16.18 -3.74 -14.96
C ALA A 101 -16.76 -2.38 -14.53
N ASN A 102 -18.06 -2.34 -14.24
CA ASN A 102 -18.73 -1.14 -13.75
C ASN A 102 -18.57 -1.00 -12.23
N ASP A 103 -18.68 0.25 -11.75
CA ASP A 103 -18.62 0.54 -10.32
C ASP A 103 -19.78 -0.11 -9.54
N ASP A 104 -20.97 -0.17 -10.15
CA ASP A 104 -22.15 -0.81 -9.54
C ASP A 104 -21.94 -2.32 -9.38
N ASP A 105 -21.33 -2.99 -10.37
CA ASP A 105 -21.00 -4.41 -10.28
C ASP A 105 -20.01 -4.67 -9.13
N VAL A 106 -18.98 -3.81 -8.99
CA VAL A 106 -18.03 -3.91 -7.88
C VAL A 106 -18.74 -3.67 -6.54
N PHE A 107 -19.68 -2.73 -6.47
CA PHE A 107 -20.45 -2.44 -5.27
C PHE A 107 -21.28 -3.64 -4.80
N TYR A 108 -22.10 -4.24 -5.70
CA TYR A 108 -23.00 -5.32 -5.34
C TYR A 108 -22.25 -6.63 -5.04
N TYR A 109 -21.22 -6.96 -5.81
CA TYR A 109 -20.54 -8.26 -5.66
C TYR A 109 -19.34 -8.22 -4.72
N ALA A 110 -18.50 -7.19 -4.77
CA ALA A 110 -17.29 -7.08 -3.94
C ALA A 110 -17.52 -6.28 -2.65
N GLY A 111 -18.59 -5.49 -2.58
CA GLY A 111 -18.93 -4.67 -1.43
C GLY A 111 -18.32 -3.27 -1.48
N ILE A 112 -18.80 -2.40 -0.58
CA ILE A 112 -18.42 -0.98 -0.53
C ILE A 112 -16.92 -0.77 -0.30
N ASP A 113 -16.24 -1.63 0.47
CA ASP A 113 -14.82 -1.45 0.77
C ASP A 113 -13.95 -1.66 -0.47
N ALA A 114 -14.28 -2.68 -1.27
CA ALA A 114 -13.64 -2.92 -2.56
C ALA A 114 -13.94 -1.78 -3.55
N LEU A 115 -15.19 -1.30 -3.58
CA LEU A 115 -15.56 -0.14 -4.40
C LEU A 115 -14.72 1.10 -4.03
N VAL A 116 -14.67 1.46 -2.74
CA VAL A 116 -13.91 2.60 -2.25
C VAL A 116 -12.43 2.49 -2.64
N TYR A 117 -11.87 1.29 -2.53
CA TYR A 117 -10.50 1.03 -2.96
C TYR A 117 -10.29 1.24 -4.47
N MET A 118 -11.18 0.69 -5.31
CA MET A 118 -11.10 0.86 -6.76
C MET A 118 -11.32 2.30 -7.19
N ARG A 119 -12.22 3.03 -6.53
CA ARG A 119 -12.46 4.46 -6.78
C ARG A 119 -11.29 5.33 -6.35
N PHE A 120 -10.60 4.97 -5.26
CA PHE A 120 -9.32 5.59 -4.90
C PHE A 120 -8.27 5.42 -6.01
N LEU A 121 -8.11 4.21 -6.56
CA LEU A 121 -7.20 4.00 -7.69
C LEU A 121 -7.61 4.79 -8.95
N LYS A 122 -8.92 4.85 -9.26
CA LYS A 122 -9.44 5.70 -10.36
C LYS A 122 -9.13 7.18 -10.14
N LEU A 123 -9.27 7.69 -8.91
CA LEU A 123 -8.88 9.06 -8.57
C LEU A 123 -7.38 9.28 -8.81
N CYS A 124 -6.53 8.38 -8.35
CA CYS A 124 -5.08 8.47 -8.56
C CYS A 124 -4.73 8.47 -10.06
N ILE A 125 -5.41 7.66 -10.88
CA ILE A 125 -5.29 7.68 -12.35
C ILE A 125 -5.67 9.07 -12.89
N LYS A 126 -6.84 9.61 -12.52
CA LYS A 126 -7.30 10.94 -12.97
C LYS A 126 -6.29 12.03 -12.63
N ILE A 127 -5.78 12.03 -11.40
CA ILE A 127 -4.74 12.99 -10.96
C ILE A 127 -3.47 12.82 -11.79
N SER A 128 -3.00 11.59 -11.98
CA SER A 128 -1.75 11.29 -12.69
C SER A 128 -1.81 11.67 -14.17
N PHE A 129 -2.92 11.35 -14.85
CA PHE A 129 -3.14 11.74 -16.24
C PHE A 129 -3.24 13.26 -16.42
N LEU A 130 -3.65 13.98 -15.39
CA LEU A 130 -3.78 15.43 -15.44
C LEU A 130 -2.44 16.15 -15.26
N ILE A 131 -1.58 15.67 -14.35
CA ILE A 131 -0.24 16.26 -14.12
C ILE A 131 0.76 15.89 -15.21
N PHE A 132 0.59 14.73 -15.86
CA PHE A 132 1.48 14.22 -16.90
C PHE A 132 1.74 15.17 -18.08
N PRO A 133 0.72 15.69 -18.80
CA PRO A 133 0.94 16.47 -20.01
C PRO A 133 1.65 17.79 -19.73
N TYR A 134 1.30 18.51 -18.66
CA TYR A 134 1.98 19.76 -18.31
C TYR A 134 3.42 19.52 -17.85
N GLY A 135 3.66 18.45 -17.09
CA GLY A 135 5.02 18.05 -16.69
C GLY A 135 5.94 17.80 -17.87
N ILE A 136 5.49 17.01 -18.86
CA ILE A 136 6.30 16.63 -20.02
C ILE A 136 6.37 17.73 -21.08
N ALA A 137 5.28 18.45 -21.35
CA ALA A 137 5.25 19.44 -22.43
C ALA A 137 5.83 20.80 -22.03
N VAL A 138 5.70 21.20 -20.77
CA VAL A 138 6.09 22.55 -20.30
C VAL A 138 7.32 22.49 -19.39
N LEU A 139 7.25 21.74 -18.29
CA LEU A 139 8.30 21.77 -17.28
C LEU A 139 9.58 21.05 -17.74
N LEU A 140 9.45 19.93 -18.45
CA LEU A 140 10.62 19.15 -18.88
C LEU A 140 11.50 19.92 -19.88
N PRO A 141 10.99 20.53 -20.98
CA PRO A 141 11.83 21.35 -21.86
C PRO A 141 12.41 22.56 -21.14
N LEU A 142 11.62 23.21 -20.27
CA LEU A 142 12.06 24.38 -19.51
C LEU A 142 13.25 24.06 -18.59
N ASN A 143 13.24 22.88 -17.95
CA ASN A 143 14.37 22.39 -17.16
C ASN A 143 15.58 22.08 -18.04
N CYS A 144 15.39 21.42 -19.19
CA CYS A 144 16.49 21.06 -20.11
C CYS A 144 17.34 22.26 -20.54
N TYR A 145 16.72 23.41 -20.79
CA TYR A 145 17.40 24.63 -21.22
C TYR A 145 17.92 25.49 -20.05
N GLY A 146 17.91 24.95 -18.83
CA GLY A 146 18.40 25.59 -17.60
C GLY A 146 19.83 26.16 -17.69
N THR A 147 20.13 27.12 -16.82
CA THR A 147 21.40 27.87 -16.83
C THR A 147 22.50 27.23 -15.99
N ALA A 148 22.21 26.16 -15.24
CA ALA A 148 23.17 25.50 -14.36
C ALA A 148 24.06 24.46 -15.08
N ASP A 149 23.77 24.17 -16.36
CA ASP A 149 24.51 23.26 -17.25
C ASP A 149 24.84 21.89 -16.61
N LEU A 150 23.87 21.33 -15.89
CA LEU A 150 24.00 19.99 -15.31
C LEU A 150 23.92 18.92 -16.40
N SER A 151 24.62 17.80 -16.20
CA SER A 151 24.60 16.64 -17.09
C SER A 151 23.62 15.56 -16.60
N GLY A 152 23.24 14.66 -17.51
CA GLY A 152 22.45 13.48 -17.17
C GLY A 152 21.01 13.75 -16.71
N LEU A 153 20.52 12.95 -15.76
CA LEU A 153 19.13 13.00 -15.29
C LEU A 153 18.83 14.28 -14.50
N ASP A 154 19.83 14.83 -13.81
CA ASP A 154 19.69 16.04 -13.00
C ASP A 154 19.35 17.28 -13.85
N LYS A 155 19.78 17.28 -15.13
CA LYS A 155 19.42 18.30 -16.14
C LYS A 155 17.91 18.45 -16.34
N LEU A 156 17.14 17.38 -16.12
CA LEU A 156 15.70 17.33 -16.33
C LEU A 156 14.89 17.82 -15.13
N SER A 157 15.56 18.17 -14.02
CA SER A 157 14.93 18.60 -12.79
C SER A 157 15.10 20.10 -12.55
N ILE A 158 14.37 20.62 -11.57
CA ILE A 158 14.44 22.02 -11.14
C ILE A 158 15.86 22.43 -10.68
N SER A 159 16.74 21.46 -10.35
CA SER A 159 18.14 21.75 -9.99
C SER A 159 18.93 22.41 -11.11
N ASN A 160 18.51 22.23 -12.37
CA ASN A 160 19.16 22.85 -13.52
C ASN A 160 18.82 24.35 -13.70
N LEU A 161 17.88 24.88 -12.91
CA LEU A 161 17.48 26.29 -12.96
C LEU A 161 18.34 27.13 -12.00
N GLY A 162 18.92 28.22 -12.50
CA GLY A 162 19.68 29.16 -11.68
C GLY A 162 18.83 29.88 -10.63
N GLN A 163 19.46 30.29 -9.53
CA GLN A 163 18.82 31.07 -8.48
C GLN A 163 18.28 32.40 -9.06
N ARG A 164 16.99 32.72 -8.82
CA ARG A 164 16.24 33.87 -9.39
C ARG A 164 15.90 33.80 -10.89
N SER A 165 15.92 32.62 -11.50
CA SER A 165 15.44 32.47 -12.89
C SER A 165 13.94 32.76 -13.00
N GLU A 166 13.53 33.54 -14.01
CA GLU A 166 12.12 33.77 -14.34
C GLU A 166 11.38 32.47 -14.71
N ARG A 167 12.12 31.43 -15.09
CA ARG A 167 11.58 30.11 -15.44
C ARG A 167 10.95 29.38 -14.25
N LEU A 168 11.30 29.76 -13.03
CA LEU A 168 10.69 29.21 -11.80
C LEU A 168 9.18 29.54 -11.70
N TRP A 169 8.71 30.59 -12.40
CA TRP A 169 7.28 30.91 -12.47
C TRP A 169 6.45 29.79 -13.10
N ALA A 170 6.99 29.03 -14.05
CA ALA A 170 6.28 27.90 -14.66
C ALA A 170 6.02 26.77 -13.65
N HIS A 171 6.97 26.51 -12.74
CA HIS A 171 6.81 25.55 -11.65
C HIS A 171 5.81 26.04 -10.58
N LEU A 172 5.84 27.33 -10.29
CA LEU A 172 4.89 27.96 -9.37
C LEU A 172 3.46 27.86 -9.90
N VAL A 173 3.24 28.19 -11.18
CA VAL A 173 1.93 28.05 -11.84
C VAL A 173 1.48 26.59 -11.84
N ALA A 174 2.39 25.64 -12.11
CA ALA A 174 2.09 24.21 -12.03
C ALA A 174 1.55 23.82 -10.65
N ALA A 175 2.25 24.23 -9.59
CA ALA A 175 1.86 23.90 -8.22
C ALA A 175 0.45 24.42 -7.89
N TRP A 176 0.10 25.63 -8.34
CA TRP A 176 -1.24 26.19 -8.16
C TRP A 176 -2.31 25.43 -8.94
N VAL A 177 -2.08 25.25 -10.25
CA VAL A 177 -3.04 24.59 -11.15
C VAL A 177 -3.29 23.15 -10.72
N TYR A 178 -2.23 22.39 -10.42
CA TYR A 178 -2.35 21.02 -9.93
C TYR A 178 -3.15 20.95 -8.63
N THR A 179 -2.85 21.81 -7.66
CA THR A 179 -3.54 21.81 -6.36
C THR A 179 -5.04 22.09 -6.52
N LEU A 180 -5.41 23.12 -7.28
CA LEU A 180 -6.82 23.47 -7.49
C LEU A 180 -7.59 22.34 -8.18
N ILE A 181 -6.98 21.73 -9.19
CA ILE A 181 -7.62 20.63 -9.91
C ILE A 181 -7.71 19.37 -9.04
N ILE A 182 -6.69 19.06 -8.25
CA ILE A 182 -6.74 17.94 -7.30
C ILE A 182 -7.85 18.16 -6.27
N CYS A 183 -7.99 19.37 -5.71
CA CYS A 183 -9.09 19.71 -4.82
C CYS A 183 -10.46 19.52 -5.50
N TYR A 184 -10.61 19.94 -6.75
CA TYR A 184 -11.85 19.75 -7.51
C TYR A 184 -12.16 18.26 -7.75
N LEU A 185 -11.17 17.46 -8.18
CA LEU A 185 -11.34 16.01 -8.35
C LEU A 185 -11.69 15.31 -7.04
N LEU A 186 -11.05 15.70 -5.93
CA LEU A 186 -11.37 15.19 -4.60
C LEU A 186 -12.82 15.52 -4.20
N TYR A 187 -13.29 16.73 -4.47
CA TYR A 187 -14.67 17.13 -4.23
C TYR A 187 -15.67 16.26 -5.00
N LEU A 188 -15.43 16.04 -6.30
CA LEU A 188 -16.28 15.16 -7.11
C LEU A 188 -16.30 13.73 -6.57
N GLU A 189 -15.14 13.20 -6.18
CA GLU A 189 -15.07 11.84 -5.62
C GLU A 189 -15.79 11.72 -4.28
N TRP A 190 -15.73 12.76 -3.43
CA TRP A 190 -16.48 12.84 -2.18
C TRP A 190 -17.99 12.79 -2.40
N LYS A 191 -18.53 13.53 -3.39
CA LYS A 191 -19.95 13.47 -3.74
C LYS A 191 -20.39 12.05 -4.11
N ILE A 192 -19.63 11.39 -4.97
CA ILE A 192 -19.98 10.05 -5.44
C ILE A 192 -19.78 9.02 -4.32
N TYR A 193 -18.76 9.18 -3.46
CA TYR A 193 -18.56 8.33 -2.29
C TYR A 193 -19.76 8.39 -1.34
N ILE A 194 -20.28 9.60 -1.05
CA ILE A 194 -21.46 9.76 -0.20
C ILE A 194 -22.66 9.04 -0.79
N MET A 195 -22.88 9.14 -2.10
CA MET A 195 -24.01 8.47 -2.77
C MET A 195 -24.00 6.96 -2.51
N TYR A 196 -22.90 6.27 -2.82
CA TYR A 196 -22.77 4.83 -2.55
C TYR A 196 -22.79 4.49 -1.06
N ARG A 197 -22.28 5.39 -0.21
CA ARG A 197 -22.29 5.21 1.25
C ARG A 197 -23.71 5.29 1.82
N GLN A 198 -24.52 6.24 1.34
CA GLN A 198 -25.93 6.36 1.73
C GLN A 198 -26.73 5.15 1.26
N GLU A 199 -26.50 4.67 0.03
CA GLU A 199 -27.12 3.42 -0.47
C GLU A 199 -26.72 2.19 0.35
N TYR A 200 -25.43 2.09 0.72
CA TYR A 200 -24.97 1.01 1.60
C TYR A 200 -25.63 1.08 2.98
N LEU A 201 -25.80 2.28 3.54
CA LEU A 201 -26.46 2.48 4.83
C LEU A 201 -27.96 2.19 4.76
N SER A 202 -28.64 2.56 3.67
CA SER A 202 -30.07 2.29 3.48
C SER A 202 -30.36 0.80 3.35
N ASN A 203 -29.41 0.01 2.86
CA ASN A 203 -29.55 -1.45 2.78
C ASN A 203 -29.46 -2.16 4.14
N GLY A 204 -29.38 -1.41 5.25
CA GLY A 204 -29.81 -1.89 6.57
C GLY A 204 -28.91 -2.88 7.30
N LYS A 205 -27.67 -3.07 6.86
CA LYS A 205 -26.72 -3.99 7.52
C LYS A 205 -26.21 -3.51 8.89
N ASN A 206 -26.47 -2.25 9.25
CA ASN A 206 -25.93 -1.58 10.45
C ASN A 206 -27.02 -0.92 11.32
N HIS A 207 -28.12 -1.60 11.62
CA HIS A 207 -29.13 -1.11 12.59
C HIS A 207 -28.76 -1.40 14.06
N GLN A 208 -27.51 -1.77 14.32
CA GLN A 208 -27.11 -2.35 15.60
C GLN A 208 -26.27 -1.34 16.38
N TYR A 209 -26.71 -1.02 17.60
CA TYR A 209 -25.98 -0.19 18.54
C TYR A 209 -25.59 -1.05 19.75
N ALA A 210 -24.29 -1.13 20.03
CA ALA A 210 -23.80 -1.81 21.22
C ALA A 210 -23.66 -0.79 22.35
N PHE A 211 -24.43 -0.99 23.42
CA PHE A 211 -24.33 -0.21 24.65
C PHE A 211 -23.54 -1.02 25.69
N GLN A 212 -22.70 -0.35 26.48
CA GLN A 212 -21.95 -0.97 27.58
C GLN A 212 -22.59 -0.60 28.92
N ASN A 213 -23.42 -1.49 29.50
CA ASN A 213 -23.51 -1.79 30.95
C ASN A 213 -24.70 -2.70 31.32
N GLU A 214 -24.64 -3.21 32.56
CA GLU A 214 -25.62 -3.94 33.42
C GLU A 214 -27.09 -4.14 32.99
N GLN A 215 -27.71 -5.20 33.54
CA GLN A 215 -29.14 -5.55 33.42
C GLN A 215 -30.13 -4.39 33.69
N SER A 216 -29.76 -3.43 34.55
CA SER A 216 -30.53 -2.20 34.81
C SER A 216 -30.72 -1.33 33.55
N MET A 217 -29.82 -1.47 32.57
CA MET A 217 -29.86 -0.72 31.32
C MET A 217 -30.90 -1.28 30.34
N LYS A 218 -31.21 -2.59 30.39
CA LYS A 218 -32.28 -3.18 29.58
C LYS A 218 -33.62 -2.57 29.94
N SER A 219 -33.96 -2.57 31.23
CA SER A 219 -35.18 -1.91 31.73
C SER A 219 -35.18 -0.41 31.43
N TYR A 220 -34.04 0.27 31.58
CA TYR A 220 -33.94 1.71 31.29
C TYR A 220 -34.15 2.05 29.80
N ILE A 221 -33.61 1.23 28.90
CA ILE A 221 -33.75 1.40 27.45
C ILE A 221 -35.19 1.06 27.02
N GLU A 222 -35.78 0.00 27.56
CA GLU A 222 -37.20 -0.35 27.36
C GLU A 222 -38.14 0.76 27.87
N ASP A 223 -37.81 1.41 28.99
CA ASP A 223 -38.55 2.56 29.53
C ASP A 223 -38.39 3.82 28.66
N LEU A 224 -37.20 4.06 28.08
CA LEU A 224 -36.92 5.20 27.19
C LEU A 224 -37.62 5.08 25.83
N PHE A 225 -37.73 3.86 25.29
CA PHE A 225 -38.27 3.59 23.96
C PHE A 225 -39.33 2.48 23.98
N PRO A 226 -40.52 2.75 24.56
CA PRO A 226 -41.55 1.73 24.73
C PRO A 226 -42.03 1.18 23.38
N ASN A 227 -42.07 -0.15 23.25
CA ASN A 227 -42.49 -0.91 22.05
C ASN A 227 -41.66 -0.65 20.77
N GLN A 228 -40.47 -0.05 20.87
CA GLN A 228 -39.58 0.18 19.72
C GLN A 228 -38.37 -0.76 19.69
N ILE A 229 -38.15 -1.53 20.76
CA ILE A 229 -36.98 -2.39 20.93
C ILE A 229 -37.40 -3.85 20.80
N GLU A 230 -36.78 -4.56 19.87
CA GLU A 230 -37.00 -6.00 19.66
C GLU A 230 -36.31 -6.84 20.73
N ASP A 231 -35.02 -6.59 20.99
CA ASP A 231 -34.26 -7.27 22.04
C ASP A 231 -33.07 -6.42 22.50
N VAL A 232 -32.65 -6.65 23.75
CA VAL A 232 -31.44 -6.05 24.36
C VAL A 232 -30.58 -7.19 24.88
N ILE A 233 -29.40 -7.34 24.26
CA ILE A 233 -28.41 -8.37 24.61
C ILE A 233 -27.35 -7.74 25.51
N VAL A 234 -27.28 -8.22 26.75
CA VAL A 234 -26.24 -7.80 27.71
C VAL A 234 -24.98 -8.61 27.45
N ILE A 235 -23.86 -7.92 27.20
CA ILE A 235 -22.56 -8.55 26.93
C ILE A 235 -21.87 -8.86 28.26
N GLU A 236 -21.56 -10.14 28.49
CA GLU A 236 -20.79 -10.59 29.66
C GLU A 236 -19.27 -10.45 29.45
N ASP A 237 -18.47 -10.49 30.51
CA ASP A 237 -17.00 -10.56 30.38
C ASP A 237 -16.58 -11.91 29.75
N LEU A 238 -16.09 -11.83 28.51
CA LEU A 238 -15.67 -12.97 27.71
C LEU A 238 -14.20 -13.36 27.94
N SER A 239 -13.47 -12.68 28.82
CA SER A 239 -12.03 -12.87 29.02
C SER A 239 -11.62 -14.30 29.42
N ILE A 240 -12.44 -14.98 30.23
CA ILE A 240 -12.22 -16.37 30.65
C ILE A 240 -12.41 -17.32 29.46
N TRP A 241 -13.48 -17.11 28.70
CA TRP A 241 -13.80 -17.93 27.54
C TRP A 241 -12.77 -17.80 26.43
N GLN A 242 -12.30 -16.60 26.16
CA GLN A 242 -11.26 -16.37 25.16
C GLN A 242 -9.97 -17.09 25.53
N ARG A 243 -9.57 -17.08 26.82
CA ARG A 243 -8.43 -17.87 27.31
C ARG A 243 -8.63 -19.39 27.14
N LEU A 244 -9.85 -19.88 27.33
CA LEU A 244 -10.16 -21.30 27.13
C LEU A 244 -10.10 -21.71 25.65
N ILE A 245 -10.59 -20.86 24.73
CA ILE A 245 -10.50 -21.08 23.28
C ILE A 245 -9.04 -21.04 22.83
N GLU A 246 -8.28 -20.02 23.24
CA GLU A 246 -6.85 -19.93 22.93
C GLU A 246 -6.09 -21.15 23.44
N LYS A 247 -6.45 -21.65 24.63
CA LYS A 247 -5.88 -22.89 25.17
C LYS A 247 -6.30 -24.11 24.35
N HIS A 248 -7.56 -24.22 23.94
CA HIS A 248 -8.04 -25.30 23.08
C HIS A 248 -7.28 -25.33 21.74
N ASP A 249 -7.23 -24.20 21.04
CA ASP A 249 -6.55 -24.07 19.75
C ASP A 249 -5.05 -24.34 19.89
N SER A 250 -4.43 -23.95 21.02
CA SER A 250 -3.03 -24.26 21.31
C SER A 250 -2.77 -25.76 21.51
N LEU A 251 -3.74 -26.50 22.05
CA LEU A 251 -3.66 -27.95 22.24
C LEU A 251 -3.85 -28.71 20.91
N GLU A 252 -4.76 -28.26 20.05
CA GLU A 252 -4.91 -28.80 18.68
C GLU A 252 -3.64 -28.57 17.85
N LEU A 253 -3.05 -27.37 17.94
CA LEU A 253 -1.75 -27.06 17.32
C LEU A 253 -0.62 -27.95 17.86
N GLN A 254 -0.66 -28.31 19.15
CA GLN A 254 0.31 -29.24 19.75
C GLN A 254 0.18 -30.65 19.17
N GLN A 255 -1.05 -31.12 18.95
CA GLN A 255 -1.33 -32.39 18.30
C GLN A 255 -0.87 -32.43 16.84
N GLN A 256 -0.97 -31.31 16.12
CA GLN A 256 -0.41 -31.16 14.77
C GLN A 256 1.12 -31.06 14.76
N LEU A 257 1.72 -30.41 15.77
CA LEU A 257 3.18 -30.32 15.91
C LEU A 257 3.82 -31.71 16.07
N ASP A 258 3.20 -32.61 16.83
CA ASP A 258 3.65 -34.01 16.97
C ASP A 258 3.60 -34.80 15.64
N VAL A 259 2.71 -34.41 14.72
CA VAL A 259 2.63 -34.98 13.37
C VAL A 259 3.68 -34.38 12.43
N ASP A 260 3.95 -33.07 12.52
CA ASP A 260 4.92 -32.37 11.69
C ASP A 260 6.39 -32.66 12.08
N ILE A 261 6.67 -33.05 13.33
CA ILE A 261 8.00 -33.56 13.77
C ILE A 261 8.42 -34.80 12.96
N ASN A 262 7.47 -35.55 12.38
CA ASN A 262 7.74 -36.74 11.57
C ASN A 262 7.91 -36.46 10.07
N ARG A 263 7.90 -35.19 9.62
CA ARG A 263 8.14 -34.82 8.21
C ARG A 263 9.62 -34.52 7.95
N GLU A 264 10.10 -34.87 6.75
CA GLU A 264 11.46 -34.55 6.31
C GLU A 264 11.71 -33.03 6.33
N HIS A 265 12.63 -32.58 7.17
CA HIS A 265 13.02 -31.17 7.27
C HIS A 265 13.95 -30.77 6.11
N LEU A 266 13.79 -29.54 5.59
CA LEU A 266 14.71 -28.99 4.58
C LEU A 266 16.13 -28.84 5.17
N PRO A 267 17.18 -29.23 4.43
CA PRO A 267 18.55 -29.06 4.88
C PRO A 267 18.90 -27.57 4.96
N LEU A 268 19.43 -27.13 6.10
CA LEU A 268 19.96 -25.78 6.25
C LEU A 268 21.21 -25.62 5.36
N PRO A 269 21.44 -24.43 4.75
CA PRO A 269 22.63 -24.16 3.91
C PRO A 269 23.89 -23.91 4.76
N CYS A 270 24.05 -24.66 5.85
CA CYS A 270 25.22 -24.63 6.74
C CYS A 270 25.57 -26.07 7.14
N ALA A 271 26.85 -26.39 7.18
CA ALA A 271 27.33 -27.72 7.49
C ALA A 271 28.54 -27.68 8.40
N PHE A 272 28.64 -28.65 9.31
CA PHE A 272 29.86 -28.94 10.04
C PHE A 272 30.74 -29.86 9.19
N VAL A 273 31.95 -29.41 8.90
CA VAL A 273 32.94 -30.21 8.16
C VAL A 273 33.98 -30.73 9.14
N ILE A 274 34.08 -32.05 9.25
CA ILE A 274 35.04 -32.71 10.13
C ILE A 274 36.24 -33.17 9.29
N PHE A 275 37.44 -32.68 9.62
CA PHE A 275 38.67 -33.03 8.92
C PHE A 275 39.36 -34.24 9.59
N ARG A 276 40.06 -35.05 8.79
CA ARG A 276 40.82 -36.22 9.27
C ARG A 276 41.98 -35.86 10.21
N SER A 277 42.45 -34.62 10.19
CA SER A 277 43.50 -34.15 11.10
C SER A 277 43.33 -32.68 11.44
N LEU A 278 43.84 -32.28 12.61
CA LEU A 278 43.85 -30.89 13.06
C LEU A 278 44.60 -29.98 12.08
N ARG A 279 45.68 -30.49 11.48
CA ARG A 279 46.47 -29.75 10.48
C ARG A 279 45.65 -29.37 9.25
N MET A 280 44.75 -30.25 8.81
CA MET A 280 43.87 -29.96 7.67
C MET A 280 42.74 -28.99 8.03
N ALA A 281 42.24 -29.06 9.25
CA ALA A 281 41.23 -28.12 9.73
C ALA A 281 41.79 -26.69 9.83
N THR A 282 42.99 -26.54 10.39
CA THR A 282 43.62 -25.22 10.54
C THR A 282 44.03 -24.60 9.21
N THR A 283 44.51 -25.40 8.25
CA THR A 283 44.79 -24.89 6.90
C THR A 283 43.51 -24.48 6.17
N ALA A 284 42.44 -25.27 6.26
CA ALA A 284 41.16 -24.93 5.66
C ALA A 284 40.57 -23.63 6.25
N MET A 285 40.73 -23.37 7.55
CA MET A 285 40.28 -22.12 8.17
C MET A 285 41.03 -20.87 7.73
N GLN A 286 42.30 -21.00 7.33
CA GLN A 286 43.15 -19.86 6.96
C GLN A 286 43.01 -19.46 5.48
N VAL A 287 42.39 -20.30 4.67
CA VAL A 287 42.12 -20.00 3.25
C VAL A 287 40.99 -18.96 3.15
N ASN A 288 41.15 -17.96 2.29
CA ASN A 288 40.09 -17.01 2.00
C ASN A 288 39.10 -17.61 0.99
N TRP A 289 37.95 -18.05 1.47
CA TRP A 289 36.92 -18.71 0.67
C TRP A 289 35.97 -17.73 -0.07
N SER A 290 36.15 -16.42 0.12
CA SER A 290 35.28 -15.38 -0.47
C SER A 290 35.29 -15.36 -2.01
N ASN A 291 36.39 -15.79 -2.65
CA ASN A 291 36.51 -15.85 -4.12
C ASN A 291 36.08 -17.19 -4.73
N CYS A 292 35.51 -18.11 -3.93
CA CYS A 292 34.93 -19.34 -4.44
C CYS A 292 33.57 -19.06 -5.10
N ALA A 293 33.22 -19.79 -6.16
CA ALA A 293 31.92 -19.66 -6.85
C ALA A 293 30.69 -19.80 -5.93
N LEU A 294 30.87 -20.39 -4.74
CA LEU A 294 29.83 -20.63 -3.73
C LEU A 294 29.84 -19.60 -2.57
N GLY A 295 30.78 -18.64 -2.53
CA GLY A 295 30.79 -17.57 -1.52
C GLY A 295 30.81 -18.05 -0.06
N LEU A 296 31.61 -19.07 0.25
CA LEU A 296 31.61 -19.72 1.56
C LEU A 296 32.23 -18.82 2.63
N ASN A 297 31.57 -18.72 3.79
CA ASN A 297 32.13 -18.10 4.99
C ASN A 297 32.45 -19.19 6.02
N VAL A 298 33.74 -19.35 6.36
CA VAL A 298 34.23 -20.43 7.22
C VAL A 298 34.65 -19.85 8.56
N THR A 299 34.06 -20.37 9.64
CA THR A 299 34.39 -20.00 11.02
C THR A 299 34.72 -21.27 11.84
N PRO A 300 35.60 -21.18 12.86
CA PRO A 300 35.82 -22.30 13.77
C PRO A 300 34.50 -22.70 14.43
N ALA A 301 34.18 -23.99 14.40
CA ALA A 301 33.02 -24.51 15.09
C ALA A 301 33.25 -24.43 16.61
N PRO A 302 32.31 -23.86 17.39
CA PRO A 302 32.38 -23.90 18.84
C PRO A 302 32.08 -25.32 19.35
N GLU A 303 32.38 -25.55 20.62
CA GLU A 303 32.03 -26.80 21.31
C GLU A 303 30.51 -27.03 21.30
N VAL A 304 30.08 -28.29 21.21
CA VAL A 304 28.66 -28.67 20.99
C VAL A 304 27.74 -28.14 22.10
N SER A 305 28.22 -28.12 23.35
CA SER A 305 27.49 -27.58 24.51
C SER A 305 27.30 -26.06 24.46
N ASN A 306 28.20 -25.34 23.77
CA ASN A 306 28.14 -23.89 23.57
C ASN A 306 27.40 -23.51 22.28
N LEU A 307 26.88 -24.50 21.54
CA LEU A 307 26.19 -24.28 20.28
C LEU A 307 24.71 -23.97 20.54
N ILE A 308 24.30 -22.75 20.20
CA ILE A 308 22.87 -22.40 20.14
C ILE A 308 22.35 -22.83 18.77
N TRP A 309 21.74 -24.02 18.69
CA TRP A 309 21.22 -24.60 17.44
C TRP A 309 20.26 -23.67 16.69
N ALA A 310 19.43 -22.92 17.41
CA ALA A 310 18.53 -21.91 16.84
C ALA A 310 19.27 -20.73 16.17
N ASN A 311 20.57 -20.56 16.44
CA ASN A 311 21.38 -19.46 15.92
C ASN A 311 22.19 -19.83 14.66
N LEU A 312 22.20 -21.09 14.25
CA LEU A 312 23.04 -21.57 13.15
C LEU A 312 22.65 -20.93 11.80
N SER A 313 21.37 -20.61 11.61
CA SER A 313 20.86 -19.89 10.44
C SER A 313 21.03 -18.36 10.54
N LYS A 314 21.43 -17.83 11.71
CA LYS A 314 21.32 -16.39 11.99
C LYS A 314 22.38 -15.50 11.34
N GLY A 315 23.42 -16.09 10.74
CA GLY A 315 24.39 -15.34 9.93
C GLY A 315 23.74 -14.61 8.73
N LEU A 316 22.64 -15.16 8.20
CA LEU A 316 21.84 -14.56 7.12
C LEU A 316 20.92 -13.43 7.62
N TRP A 317 20.50 -13.43 8.89
CA TRP A 317 19.55 -12.42 9.38
C TRP A 317 20.11 -11.02 9.32
N LYS A 318 21.43 -10.80 9.40
CA LYS A 318 22.00 -9.43 9.41
C LYS A 318 21.59 -8.59 8.19
N SER A 319 21.38 -9.21 7.03
CA SER A 319 20.86 -8.54 5.82
C SER A 319 19.33 -8.54 5.74
N VAL A 320 18.67 -9.48 6.43
CA VAL A 320 17.21 -9.63 6.45
C VAL A 320 16.58 -8.80 7.59
N THR A 321 17.34 -8.35 8.59
CA THR A 321 16.86 -7.68 9.82
C THR A 321 15.94 -6.50 9.51
N LEU A 322 16.31 -5.67 8.53
CA LEU A 322 15.50 -4.51 8.17
C LEU A 322 14.17 -4.93 7.52
N TRP A 323 14.20 -5.94 6.65
CA TRP A 323 13.00 -6.48 6.02
C TRP A 323 12.08 -7.17 7.06
N VAL A 324 12.65 -7.97 7.97
CA VAL A 324 11.92 -8.58 9.09
C VAL A 324 11.25 -7.51 9.95
N PHE A 325 11.96 -6.43 10.25
CA PHE A 325 11.41 -5.32 11.02
C PHE A 325 10.17 -4.72 10.35
N PHE A 326 10.23 -4.42 9.05
CA PHE A 326 9.07 -3.91 8.31
C PHE A 326 7.95 -4.94 8.15
N ALA A 327 8.25 -6.24 8.07
CA ALA A 327 7.25 -7.30 8.02
C ALA A 327 6.52 -7.48 9.37
N ILE A 328 7.22 -7.30 10.49
CA ILE A 328 6.66 -7.42 11.84
C ILE A 328 5.96 -6.13 12.28
N LEU A 329 6.31 -4.98 11.72
CA LEU A 329 5.76 -3.69 12.13
C LEU A 329 4.22 -3.61 12.10
N PRO A 330 3.50 -4.04 11.04
CA PRO A 330 2.04 -4.06 11.06
C PRO A 330 1.47 -4.89 12.21
N TRP A 331 2.11 -6.01 12.54
CA TRP A 331 1.70 -6.87 13.66
C TRP A 331 1.89 -6.17 15.01
N ILE A 332 3.02 -5.50 15.23
CA ILE A 332 3.27 -4.72 16.46
C ILE A 332 2.23 -3.60 16.60
N LEU A 333 2.02 -2.81 15.53
CA LEU A 333 1.07 -1.69 15.56
C LEU A 333 -0.37 -2.17 15.78
N ARG A 334 -0.74 -3.33 15.22
CA ARG A 334 -2.04 -3.94 15.48
C ARG A 334 -2.18 -4.34 16.95
N LYS A 335 -1.16 -4.93 17.57
CA LYS A 335 -1.19 -5.26 19.00
C LYS A 335 -1.30 -4.04 19.90
N LEU A 336 -0.55 -2.97 19.62
CA LEU A 336 -0.67 -1.70 20.33
C LEU A 336 -2.06 -1.09 20.17
N THR A 337 -2.63 -1.13 18.96
CA THR A 337 -3.97 -0.59 18.68
C THR A 337 -5.07 -1.42 19.35
N GLN A 338 -4.89 -2.73 19.50
CA GLN A 338 -5.81 -3.57 20.28
C GLN A 338 -5.78 -3.21 21.77
N GLN A 339 -4.62 -2.78 22.29
CA GLN A 339 -4.49 -2.31 23.68
C GLN A 339 -5.12 -0.93 23.91
N GLU A 340 -5.42 -0.15 22.86
CA GLU A 340 -6.15 1.13 22.96
C GLU A 340 -7.63 0.95 23.31
N GLY A 341 -8.16 -0.28 23.29
CA GLY A 341 -9.55 -0.57 23.64
C GLY A 341 -10.56 -0.34 22.51
N ILE A 342 -10.11 -0.27 21.26
CA ILE A 342 -11.01 -0.21 20.09
C ILE A 342 -11.78 -1.52 19.97
N THR A 343 -13.11 -1.42 19.87
CA THR A 343 -14.03 -2.58 19.91
C THR A 343 -14.09 -3.34 18.58
N SER A 344 -14.05 -2.63 17.45
CA SER A 344 -14.20 -3.24 16.12
C SER A 344 -12.87 -3.58 15.46
N ARG A 345 -12.79 -4.78 14.86
CA ARG A 345 -11.63 -5.20 14.03
C ARG A 345 -11.40 -4.26 12.83
N SER A 346 -12.48 -3.80 12.19
CA SER A 346 -12.37 -2.86 11.06
C SER A 346 -11.79 -1.52 11.49
N GLU A 347 -12.16 -1.03 12.67
CA GLU A 347 -11.65 0.22 13.21
C GLU A 347 -10.20 0.11 13.70
N VAL A 348 -9.82 -1.03 14.29
CA VAL A 348 -8.41 -1.36 14.58
C VAL A 348 -7.59 -1.26 13.31
N ASP A 349 -8.02 -1.87 12.21
CA ASP A 349 -7.26 -1.86 10.96
C ASP A 349 -7.19 -0.48 10.29
N ILE A 350 -8.26 0.32 10.34
CA ILE A 350 -8.25 1.72 9.88
C ILE A 350 -7.25 2.55 10.71
N SER A 351 -7.20 2.32 12.02
CA SER A 351 -6.27 3.00 12.93
C SER A 351 -4.82 2.58 12.67
N VAL A 352 -4.57 1.28 12.51
CA VAL A 352 -3.26 0.71 12.11
C VAL A 352 -2.80 1.27 10.77
N LEU A 353 -3.69 1.37 9.78
CA LEU A 353 -3.40 1.94 8.47
C LEU A 353 -2.92 3.39 8.58
N GLY A 354 -3.58 4.21 9.41
CA GLY A 354 -3.16 5.59 9.66
C GLY A 354 -1.79 5.69 10.34
N LYS A 355 -1.55 4.86 11.36
CA LYS A 355 -0.25 4.80 12.06
C LYS A 355 0.87 4.32 11.13
N LEU A 356 0.60 3.28 10.33
CA LEU A 356 1.52 2.78 9.30
C LEU A 356 1.80 3.85 8.25
N PHE A 357 0.82 4.65 7.86
CA PHE A 357 1.00 5.73 6.91
C PHE A 357 1.98 6.79 7.44
N ILE A 358 1.75 7.31 8.64
CA ILE A 358 2.65 8.28 9.28
C ILE A 358 4.05 7.68 9.40
N PHE A 359 4.15 6.44 9.85
CA PHE A 359 5.42 5.74 9.96
C PHE A 359 6.12 5.59 8.60
N MET A 360 5.40 5.23 7.54
CA MET A 360 5.95 5.06 6.19
C MET A 360 6.37 6.39 5.59
N VAL A 361 5.59 7.46 5.77
CA VAL A 361 5.98 8.80 5.32
C VAL A 361 7.24 9.23 6.04
N ILE A 362 7.28 9.16 7.38
CA ILE A 362 8.46 9.52 8.16
C ILE A 362 9.65 8.65 7.74
N ASN A 363 9.55 7.32 7.77
CA ASN A 363 10.71 6.48 7.50
C ASN A 363 11.15 6.47 6.05
N LYS A 364 10.23 6.39 5.08
CA LYS A 364 10.63 6.45 3.67
C LYS A 364 11.09 7.86 3.30
N PHE A 365 10.47 8.92 3.80
CA PHE A 365 10.92 10.27 3.48
C PHE A 365 12.20 10.66 4.25
N LEU A 366 12.46 10.18 5.47
CA LEU A 366 13.67 10.52 6.26
C LEU A 366 14.82 9.54 6.09
N PHE A 367 14.60 8.24 5.89
CA PHE A 367 15.69 7.25 5.73
C PHE A 367 15.95 6.87 4.26
N LEU A 368 14.95 6.99 3.38
CA LEU A 368 15.09 6.58 1.97
C LEU A 368 15.51 7.74 1.06
N THR A 369 14.97 8.94 1.29
CA THR A 369 15.50 10.21 0.72
C THR A 369 16.89 10.54 1.24
N ALA A 370 17.34 9.83 2.28
CA ALA A 370 18.53 10.20 2.98
C ALA A 370 19.21 8.97 3.58
N GLY A 371 20.06 8.34 2.76
CA GLY A 371 21.16 7.52 3.25
C GLY A 371 22.10 8.31 4.16
N SER A 372 23.41 8.09 4.07
CA SER A 372 24.42 8.79 4.90
C SER A 372 24.30 10.33 4.93
N ALA A 373 23.64 10.95 3.95
CA ALA A 373 23.36 12.38 3.87
C ALA A 373 22.35 12.92 4.92
N ALA A 374 21.39 12.12 5.43
CA ALA A 374 20.40 12.61 6.42
C ALA A 374 21.06 12.98 7.74
N LEU A 375 21.94 12.11 8.23
CA LEU A 375 22.65 12.33 9.48
C LEU A 375 23.56 13.54 9.38
N THR A 376 24.14 13.76 8.21
CA THR A 376 24.96 14.95 7.92
C THR A 376 24.08 16.20 7.83
N MET A 377 22.95 16.15 7.12
CA MET A 377 21.98 17.25 7.04
C MET A 377 21.39 17.59 8.40
N LEU A 378 21.01 16.60 9.21
CA LEU A 378 20.46 16.78 10.54
C LEU A 378 21.48 17.44 11.47
N LYS A 379 22.74 16.99 11.44
CA LYS A 379 23.84 17.64 12.17
C LYS A 379 24.04 19.09 11.74
N GLU A 380 23.88 19.39 10.45
CA GLU A 380 24.06 20.73 9.92
C GLU A 380 22.87 21.65 10.20
N ILE A 381 21.65 21.13 10.13
CA ILE A 381 20.41 21.81 10.55
C ILE A 381 20.42 22.14 12.03
N LEU A 382 20.93 21.22 12.87
CA LEU A 382 21.05 21.46 14.31
C LEU A 382 22.01 22.62 14.62
N LYS A 383 23.04 22.81 13.79
CA LYS A 383 24.02 23.90 13.93
C LYS A 383 23.52 25.21 13.32
N HIS A 384 22.82 25.15 12.19
CA HIS A 384 22.36 26.33 11.43
C HIS A 384 20.88 26.24 11.07
N PRO A 385 19.96 26.43 12.05
CA PRO A 385 18.52 26.31 11.81
C PRO A 385 17.97 27.35 10.83
N ARG A 386 18.67 28.48 10.63
CA ARG A 386 18.28 29.51 9.64
C ARG A 386 18.49 29.07 8.19
N GLU A 387 19.33 28.06 7.94
CA GLU A 387 19.65 27.59 6.60
C GLU A 387 18.82 26.37 6.16
N ILE A 388 17.87 25.91 7.00
CA ILE A 388 16.96 24.79 6.71
C ILE A 388 16.31 24.89 5.31
N PRO A 389 15.71 26.05 4.90
CA PRO A 389 15.08 26.15 3.60
C PRO A 389 16.06 25.96 2.44
N ARG A 390 17.30 26.41 2.61
CA ARG A 390 18.37 26.29 1.59
C ARG A 390 18.82 24.84 1.46
N TYR A 391 19.01 24.12 2.57
CA TYR A 391 19.37 22.71 2.54
C TYR A 391 18.27 21.85 1.91
N LEU A 392 17.00 22.07 2.27
CA LEU A 392 15.85 21.39 1.66
C LEU A 392 15.77 21.63 0.15
N ALA A 393 15.97 22.88 -0.28
CA ALA A 393 15.92 23.25 -1.69
C ALA A 393 17.02 22.55 -2.53
N GLN A 394 18.16 22.23 -1.93
CA GLN A 394 19.25 21.51 -2.60
C GLN A 394 19.08 19.98 -2.53
N SER A 395 18.59 19.45 -1.41
CA SER A 395 18.49 18.00 -1.20
C SER A 395 17.30 17.36 -1.91
N LEU A 396 16.15 18.04 -1.98
CA LEU A 396 14.94 17.44 -2.56
C LEU A 396 15.10 17.11 -4.05
N PRO A 397 15.60 18.02 -4.92
CA PRO A 397 15.83 17.71 -6.33
C PRO A 397 16.87 16.61 -6.53
N GLY A 398 17.96 16.61 -5.74
CA GLY A 398 19.02 15.61 -5.82
C GLY A 398 18.58 14.17 -5.48
N GLN A 399 17.40 14.00 -4.89
CA GLN A 399 16.81 12.69 -4.56
C GLN A 399 15.75 12.23 -5.58
N SER A 400 15.51 13.00 -6.63
CA SER A 400 14.51 12.65 -7.65
C SER A 400 14.80 11.33 -8.35
N THR A 401 16.07 11.07 -8.70
CA THR A 401 16.55 9.81 -9.29
C THR A 401 16.17 8.61 -8.43
N PHE A 402 16.34 8.73 -7.11
CA PHE A 402 15.98 7.69 -6.16
C PHE A 402 14.47 7.37 -6.24
N PHE A 403 13.61 8.40 -6.16
CA PHE A 403 12.16 8.22 -6.20
C PHE A 403 11.65 7.68 -7.53
N ILE A 404 12.26 8.09 -8.64
CA ILE A 404 11.96 7.55 -9.97
C ILE A 404 12.27 6.04 -9.99
N CYS A 405 13.47 5.63 -9.55
CA CYS A 405 13.85 4.22 -9.47
C CYS A 405 12.95 3.42 -8.52
N TYR A 406 12.56 4.00 -7.39
CA TYR A 406 11.63 3.38 -6.43
C TYR A 406 10.25 3.14 -7.05
N ILE A 407 9.65 4.16 -7.67
CA ILE A 407 8.34 4.03 -8.31
C ILE A 407 8.42 3.04 -9.47
N MET A 408 9.50 3.06 -10.24
CA MET A 408 9.72 2.11 -11.32
C MET A 408 9.79 0.66 -10.82
N LEU A 409 10.54 0.40 -9.75
CA LEU A 409 10.61 -0.92 -9.10
C LEU A 409 9.23 -1.35 -8.60
N ARG A 410 8.48 -0.46 -7.92
CA ARG A 410 7.13 -0.75 -7.41
C ARG A 410 6.13 -0.99 -8.54
N SER A 411 6.23 -0.27 -9.65
CA SER A 411 5.34 -0.40 -10.81
C SER A 411 5.56 -1.70 -11.57
N PHE A 412 6.81 -2.01 -11.89
CA PHE A 412 7.10 -3.20 -12.69
C PHE A 412 7.14 -4.44 -11.81
N VAL A 413 8.05 -4.50 -10.84
CA VAL A 413 8.28 -5.69 -10.02
C VAL A 413 7.21 -5.85 -8.95
N GLY A 414 6.80 -4.76 -8.29
CA GLY A 414 5.80 -4.80 -7.21
C GLY A 414 4.46 -5.40 -7.65
N PHE A 415 3.87 -4.90 -8.74
CA PHE A 415 2.63 -5.46 -9.27
C PHE A 415 2.78 -6.85 -9.89
N SER A 416 3.95 -7.19 -10.42
CA SER A 416 4.21 -8.55 -10.92
C SER A 416 4.28 -9.57 -9.77
N MET A 417 4.88 -9.18 -8.64
CA MET A 417 4.93 -9.99 -7.41
C MET A 417 3.53 -10.16 -6.79
N GLU A 418 2.71 -9.10 -6.84
CA GLU A 418 1.30 -9.12 -6.43
C GLU A 418 0.50 -10.14 -7.25
N LEU A 419 0.64 -10.11 -8.57
CA LEU A 419 -0.03 -11.06 -9.46
C LEU A 419 0.37 -12.51 -9.15
N LEU A 420 1.65 -12.76 -8.87
CA LEU A 420 2.18 -14.06 -8.45
C LEU A 420 1.82 -14.44 -7.01
N ARG A 421 1.23 -13.53 -6.23
CA ARG A 421 0.88 -13.69 -4.81
C ARG A 421 2.09 -14.05 -3.92
N ILE A 422 3.26 -13.48 -4.23
CA ILE A 422 4.47 -13.68 -3.43
C ILE A 422 4.51 -12.68 -2.25
N VAL A 423 4.14 -11.43 -2.52
CA VAL A 423 4.08 -10.35 -1.53
C VAL A 423 2.85 -9.50 -1.82
N ASP A 424 2.04 -9.26 -0.78
CA ASP A 424 0.89 -8.36 -0.86
C ASP A 424 1.34 -6.90 -0.72
N LEU A 425 0.91 -6.06 -1.65
CA LEU A 425 1.21 -4.63 -1.70
C LEU A 425 0.21 -3.88 -0.82
N ILE A 426 0.72 -3.30 0.26
CA ILE A 426 -0.12 -2.65 1.28
C ILE A 426 -0.71 -1.36 0.69
N PHE A 427 -1.98 -1.06 1.02
CA PHE A 427 -2.69 0.18 0.66
C PHE A 427 -1.80 1.45 0.83
N THR A 428 -1.04 1.51 1.91
CA THR A 428 -0.12 2.60 2.26
C THR A 428 0.95 2.88 1.19
N ASP A 429 1.38 1.87 0.42
CA ASP A 429 2.35 2.06 -0.67
C ASP A 429 1.75 2.93 -1.80
N HIS A 430 0.48 2.74 -2.14
CA HIS A 430 -0.20 3.55 -3.17
C HIS A 430 -0.33 5.02 -2.75
N LEU A 431 -0.69 5.25 -1.48
CA LEU A 431 -0.81 6.60 -0.91
C LEU A 431 0.56 7.30 -0.92
N PHE A 432 1.63 6.57 -0.59
CA PHE A 432 3.00 7.10 -0.65
C PHE A 432 3.42 7.45 -2.08
N VAL A 433 3.18 6.58 -3.07
CA VAL A 433 3.48 6.86 -4.48
C VAL A 433 2.69 8.06 -4.99
N LEU A 434 1.44 8.24 -4.56
CA LEU A 434 0.63 9.42 -4.90
C LEU A 434 1.29 10.70 -4.37
N ILE A 435 1.68 10.73 -3.10
CA ILE A 435 2.31 11.91 -2.47
C ILE A 435 3.65 12.25 -3.13
N VAL A 436 4.50 11.24 -3.35
CA VAL A 436 5.78 11.42 -4.03
C VAL A 436 5.55 11.87 -5.48
N GLY A 437 4.61 11.26 -6.19
CA GLY A 437 4.26 11.63 -7.57
C GLY A 437 3.76 13.07 -7.67
N MET A 438 2.87 13.50 -6.78
CA MET A 438 2.37 14.88 -6.75
C MET A 438 3.49 15.88 -6.43
N SER A 439 4.28 15.64 -5.38
CA SER A 439 5.37 16.54 -4.97
C SER A 439 6.50 16.62 -5.98
N TYR A 440 6.97 15.48 -6.50
CA TYR A 440 8.05 15.42 -7.47
C TYR A 440 7.62 15.72 -8.91
N SER A 441 6.32 15.73 -9.25
CA SER A 441 5.86 16.14 -10.59
C SER A 441 6.29 17.55 -10.97
N VAL A 442 6.37 18.46 -9.99
CA VAL A 442 6.83 19.84 -10.18
C VAL A 442 8.36 19.93 -10.15
N ILE A 443 9.03 19.10 -9.33
CA ILE A 443 10.49 19.13 -9.14
C ILE A 443 11.23 18.43 -10.29
N ALA A 444 10.80 17.22 -10.64
CA ALA A 444 11.39 16.34 -11.65
C ALA A 444 10.28 15.70 -12.50
N PRO A 445 9.79 16.39 -13.54
CA PRO A 445 8.60 16.00 -14.29
C PRO A 445 8.68 14.62 -14.97
N ILE A 446 9.90 14.11 -15.20
CA ILE A 446 10.13 12.77 -15.75
C ILE A 446 9.57 11.64 -14.88
N ILE A 447 9.23 11.90 -13.61
CA ILE A 447 8.56 10.94 -12.73
C ILE A 447 7.11 10.65 -13.17
N THR A 448 6.44 11.62 -13.80
CA THR A 448 5.00 11.56 -14.14
C THR A 448 4.59 10.37 -15.03
N PRO A 449 5.31 9.98 -16.10
CA PRO A 449 4.96 8.78 -16.88
C PRO A 449 4.98 7.50 -16.04
N PHE A 450 5.93 7.38 -15.11
CA PHE A 450 6.02 6.20 -14.23
C PHE A 450 4.87 6.17 -13.22
N VAL A 451 4.42 7.33 -12.74
CA VAL A 451 3.27 7.44 -11.84
C VAL A 451 1.96 7.08 -12.58
N VAL A 452 1.78 7.56 -13.81
CA VAL A 452 0.65 7.18 -14.66
C VAL A 452 0.64 5.67 -14.90
N PHE A 453 1.79 5.10 -15.24
CA PHE A 453 1.92 3.66 -15.43
C PHE A 453 1.64 2.88 -14.14
N TYR A 454 2.16 3.34 -12.99
CA TYR A 454 1.91 2.73 -11.68
C TYR A 454 0.41 2.60 -11.40
N PHE A 455 -0.33 3.71 -11.45
CA PHE A 455 -1.76 3.66 -11.12
C PHE A 455 -2.59 2.99 -12.20
N GLY A 456 -2.24 3.14 -13.48
CA GLY A 456 -2.92 2.47 -14.59
C GLY A 456 -2.78 0.96 -14.53
N PHE A 457 -1.55 0.45 -14.40
CA PHE A 457 -1.31 -1.00 -14.28
C PHE A 457 -1.82 -1.54 -12.94
N GLY A 458 -1.62 -0.79 -11.85
CA GLY A 458 -2.13 -1.13 -10.52
C GLY A 458 -3.65 -1.30 -10.49
N TYR A 459 -4.41 -0.44 -11.16
CA TYR A 459 -5.87 -0.57 -11.28
C TYR A 459 -6.27 -1.90 -11.94
N VAL A 460 -5.61 -2.29 -13.04
CA VAL A 460 -5.89 -3.54 -13.74
C VAL A 460 -5.60 -4.75 -12.85
N VAL A 461 -4.45 -4.74 -12.17
CA VAL A 461 -4.03 -5.82 -11.26
C VAL A 461 -5.00 -5.95 -10.09
N TRP A 462 -5.34 -4.84 -9.43
CA TRP A 462 -6.24 -4.88 -8.28
C TRP A 462 -7.68 -5.22 -8.65
N MET A 463 -8.16 -4.78 -9.82
CA MET A 463 -9.47 -5.22 -10.33
C MET A 463 -9.47 -6.74 -10.51
N TYR A 464 -8.43 -7.29 -11.15
CA TYR A 464 -8.29 -8.73 -11.32
C TYR A 464 -8.29 -9.47 -9.97
N GLN A 465 -7.53 -8.98 -9.00
CA GLN A 465 -7.44 -9.62 -7.67
C GLN A 465 -8.76 -9.56 -6.91
N ILE A 466 -9.47 -8.42 -6.91
CA ILE A 466 -10.78 -8.29 -6.26
C ILE A 466 -11.79 -9.24 -6.90
N MET A 467 -11.80 -9.34 -8.23
CA MET A 467 -12.75 -10.20 -8.94
C MET A 467 -12.45 -11.69 -8.77
N CYS A 468 -11.18 -12.10 -8.75
CA CYS A 468 -10.80 -13.52 -8.81
C CYS A 468 -10.33 -14.13 -7.49
N VAL A 469 -9.76 -13.33 -6.59
CA VAL A 469 -8.96 -13.83 -5.45
C VAL A 469 -9.46 -13.34 -4.11
N TYR A 470 -9.61 -12.03 -3.91
CA TYR A 470 -9.90 -11.46 -2.60
C TYR A 470 -11.36 -11.68 -2.20
N ILE A 471 -11.55 -12.29 -1.03
CA ILE A 471 -12.84 -12.48 -0.40
C ILE A 471 -12.87 -11.59 0.85
N PRO A 472 -13.79 -10.62 0.95
CA PRO A 472 -13.90 -9.78 2.14
C PRO A 472 -14.34 -10.62 3.34
N VAL A 473 -13.53 -10.65 4.40
CA VAL A 473 -13.83 -11.38 5.65
C VAL A 473 -14.76 -10.57 6.56
N TYR A 474 -14.60 -9.25 6.55
CA TYR A 474 -15.45 -8.28 7.24
C TYR A 474 -15.52 -7.00 6.40
N SER A 475 -16.57 -6.21 6.62
CA SER A 475 -16.73 -4.92 5.95
C SER A 475 -16.41 -3.77 6.91
N CYS A 476 -15.64 -2.80 6.42
CA CYS A 476 -15.38 -1.52 7.09
C CYS A 476 -16.47 -0.48 6.80
N GLY A 477 -17.47 -0.82 5.99
CA GLY A 477 -18.55 0.08 5.61
C GLY A 477 -18.10 1.30 4.78
N GLY A 478 -16.95 1.23 4.13
CA GLY A 478 -16.38 2.32 3.35
C GLY A 478 -15.73 3.43 4.20
N LEU A 479 -15.55 3.24 5.52
CA LEU A 479 -14.97 4.24 6.42
C LEU A 479 -13.45 4.46 6.22
N MET A 480 -12.81 3.66 5.37
CA MET A 480 -11.42 3.86 4.99
C MET A 480 -11.22 5.19 4.24
N TRP A 481 -12.19 5.62 3.40
CA TRP A 481 -12.05 6.82 2.56
C TRP A 481 -11.80 8.11 3.36
N PRO A 482 -12.62 8.47 4.37
CA PRO A 482 -12.33 9.61 5.24
C PRO A 482 -10.94 9.58 5.88
N LYS A 483 -10.44 8.39 6.25
CA LYS A 483 -9.11 8.24 6.85
C LYS A 483 -8.01 8.56 5.84
N VAL A 484 -8.11 8.01 4.63
CA VAL A 484 -7.17 8.28 3.52
C VAL A 484 -7.15 9.77 3.17
N PHE A 485 -8.32 10.41 3.13
CA PHE A 485 -8.44 11.85 2.89
C PHE A 485 -7.75 12.69 3.98
N ASN A 486 -7.93 12.33 5.25
CA ASN A 486 -7.23 12.98 6.36
C ASN A 486 -5.70 12.77 6.30
N SER A 487 -5.24 11.60 5.86
CA SER A 487 -3.82 11.36 5.62
C SER A 487 -3.24 12.22 4.48
N LEU A 488 -4.02 12.50 3.44
CA LEU A 488 -3.63 13.46 2.40
C LEU A 488 -3.50 14.88 2.96
N LYS A 489 -4.42 15.33 3.81
CA LYS A 489 -4.35 16.62 4.52
C LYS A 489 -3.02 16.78 5.28
N GLU A 490 -2.64 15.77 6.05
CA GLU A 490 -1.40 15.77 6.84
C GLU A 490 -0.15 15.94 5.96
N SER A 491 -0.15 15.39 4.74
CA SER A 491 0.93 15.60 3.78
C SER A 491 1.08 17.07 3.35
N TYR A 492 -0.02 17.78 3.09
CA TYR A 492 0.02 19.17 2.62
C TYR A 492 0.49 20.18 3.69
N PHE A 493 0.33 19.84 4.98
CA PHE A 493 0.73 20.67 6.13
C PHE A 493 2.24 20.97 6.16
N THR A 494 3.06 20.18 5.45
CA THR A 494 4.53 20.34 5.41
C THR A 494 5.05 21.43 4.46
N SER A 495 4.18 22.07 3.68
CA SER A 495 4.58 23.08 2.68
C SER A 495 4.56 24.52 3.22
N ALA A 496 5.45 24.83 4.17
CA ALA A 496 5.49 26.13 4.87
C ALA A 496 5.94 27.35 4.02
N ALA A 497 6.27 27.19 2.72
CA ALA A 497 6.91 28.24 1.92
C ALA A 497 6.00 28.93 0.86
N MET A 498 4.74 28.53 0.72
CA MET A 498 3.84 29.08 -0.32
C MET A 498 2.57 29.67 0.29
N VAL A 499 2.70 30.69 1.14
CA VAL A 499 1.70 31.17 2.11
C VAL A 499 0.22 31.28 1.64
N PRO A 500 -0.18 31.46 0.35
CA PRO A 500 -1.59 31.37 -0.01
C PRO A 500 -2.11 29.94 -0.25
N LEU A 501 -1.27 29.03 -0.78
CA LEU A 501 -1.71 27.72 -1.26
C LEU A 501 -2.11 26.75 -0.12
N PRO A 502 -1.37 26.66 1.00
CA PRO A 502 -1.78 25.91 2.18
C PRO A 502 -3.07 26.44 2.80
N ILE A 503 -3.34 27.76 2.71
CA ILE A 503 -4.58 28.34 3.25
C ILE A 503 -5.77 27.84 2.44
N VAL A 504 -5.70 27.90 1.10
CA VAL A 504 -6.77 27.42 0.22
C VAL A 504 -7.03 25.93 0.44
N THR A 505 -5.98 25.11 0.56
CA THR A 505 -6.15 23.67 0.81
C THR A 505 -6.73 23.40 2.19
N ILE A 506 -6.28 24.09 3.24
CA ILE A 506 -6.84 23.95 4.60
C ILE A 506 -8.32 24.33 4.62
N LEU A 507 -8.70 25.45 4.00
CA LEU A 507 -10.10 25.87 3.90
C LEU A 507 -10.94 24.82 3.15
N PHE A 508 -10.42 24.27 2.05
CA PHE A 508 -11.06 23.17 1.35
C PHE A 508 -11.23 21.92 2.24
N PHE A 509 -10.20 21.54 2.99
CA PHE A 509 -10.27 20.41 3.92
C PHE A 509 -11.30 20.64 5.04
N LEU A 510 -11.36 21.85 5.59
CA LEU A 510 -12.35 22.23 6.60
C LEU A 510 -13.77 22.18 6.03
N PHE A 511 -13.97 22.69 4.80
CA PHE A 511 -15.23 22.59 4.08
C PHE A 511 -15.68 21.13 3.91
N ILE A 512 -14.78 20.25 3.44
CA ILE A 512 -15.10 18.82 3.29
C ILE A 512 -15.42 18.18 4.64
N GLN A 513 -14.65 18.48 5.69
CA GLN A 513 -14.89 17.94 7.03
C GLN A 513 -16.25 18.37 7.59
N GLN A 514 -16.67 19.62 7.37
CA GLN A 514 -17.95 20.13 7.85
C GLN A 514 -19.14 19.55 7.08
N HIS A 515 -19.07 19.50 5.75
CA HIS A 515 -20.22 19.13 4.92
C HIS A 515 -20.35 17.62 4.64
N PHE A 516 -19.23 16.91 4.47
CA PHE A 516 -19.25 15.53 3.96
C PHE A 516 -18.99 14.47 5.04
N LEU A 517 -18.20 14.79 6.07
CA LEU A 517 -17.79 13.78 7.05
C LEU A 517 -18.96 13.27 7.90
N THR A 518 -19.81 14.18 8.39
CA THR A 518 -20.99 13.83 9.19
C THR A 518 -21.96 12.98 8.36
N THR A 519 -22.23 13.40 7.13
CA THR A 519 -23.10 12.69 6.17
C THR A 519 -22.53 11.31 5.78
N SER A 520 -21.22 11.10 5.83
CA SER A 520 -20.65 9.77 5.56
C SER A 520 -20.84 8.77 6.71
N LYS A 521 -21.01 9.26 7.94
CA LYS A 521 -21.14 8.43 9.15
C LYS A 521 -22.57 7.95 9.36
N TYR A 522 -23.53 8.85 9.15
CA TYR A 522 -24.94 8.62 9.48
C TYR A 522 -25.80 8.53 8.22
N LEU A 523 -26.85 7.72 8.28
CA LEU A 523 -27.90 7.69 7.26
C LEU A 523 -28.72 8.99 7.37
N SER A 524 -29.06 9.61 6.25
CA SER A 524 -29.92 10.79 6.27
C SER A 524 -31.37 10.41 6.58
N LEU A 525 -32.03 11.18 7.46
CA LEU A 525 -33.43 10.94 7.88
C LEU A 525 -34.42 10.91 6.71
N ASN A 526 -34.19 11.74 5.68
CA ASN A 526 -35.02 11.74 4.48
C ASN A 526 -34.91 10.40 3.73
N MET A 527 -33.72 9.82 3.67
CA MET A 527 -33.49 8.52 3.05
C MET A 527 -34.14 7.40 3.86
N GLU A 528 -34.03 7.46 5.20
CA GLU A 528 -34.63 6.49 6.13
C GLU A 528 -36.15 6.38 5.95
N SER A 529 -36.86 7.50 5.78
CA SER A 529 -38.31 7.50 5.56
C SER A 529 -38.78 6.71 4.32
N GLY A 530 -37.88 6.48 3.36
CA GLY A 530 -38.13 5.70 2.15
C GLY A 530 -37.63 4.25 2.22
N VAL A 531 -36.96 3.85 3.30
CA VAL A 531 -36.48 2.47 3.51
C VAL A 531 -37.60 1.64 4.13
N ALA A 532 -37.89 0.48 3.54
CA ALA A 532 -38.84 -0.46 4.13
C ALA A 532 -38.31 -0.99 5.47
N GLU A 533 -39.19 -1.08 6.47
CA GLU A 533 -38.85 -1.65 7.77
C GLU A 533 -38.27 -3.07 7.61
N ALA A 534 -37.25 -3.39 8.40
CA ALA A 534 -36.62 -4.69 8.36
C ALA A 534 -37.60 -5.78 8.77
N SER A 535 -37.63 -6.90 8.04
CA SER A 535 -38.54 -8.01 8.39
C SER A 535 -38.28 -8.51 9.81
N PRO A 536 -39.33 -8.89 10.58
CA PRO A 536 -39.15 -9.41 11.95
C PRO A 536 -38.21 -10.62 12.01
N HIS A 537 -38.27 -11.49 11.00
CA HIS A 537 -37.38 -12.63 10.87
C HIS A 537 -35.90 -12.21 10.76
N PHE A 538 -35.60 -11.18 9.95
CA PHE A 538 -34.24 -10.65 9.82
C PHE A 538 -33.73 -10.05 11.14
N LEU A 539 -34.58 -9.33 11.87
CA LEU A 539 -34.22 -8.78 13.19
C LEU A 539 -33.93 -9.88 14.21
N GLN A 540 -34.74 -10.93 14.21
CA GLN A 540 -34.51 -12.09 15.08
C GLN A 540 -33.21 -12.82 14.73
N GLU A 541 -32.91 -12.99 13.44
CA GLU A 541 -31.66 -13.60 12.98
C GLU A 541 -30.43 -12.75 13.35
N VAL A 542 -30.56 -11.43 13.22
CA VAL A 542 -29.57 -10.46 13.70
C VAL A 542 -29.32 -10.62 15.20
N ALA A 543 -30.38 -10.64 16.00
CA ALA A 543 -30.27 -10.82 17.45
C ALA A 543 -29.60 -12.15 17.80
N ARG A 544 -29.98 -13.24 17.11
CA ARG A 544 -29.35 -14.56 17.27
C ARG A 544 -27.86 -14.58 16.96
N ARG A 545 -27.36 -13.78 16.00
CA ARG A 545 -25.91 -13.70 15.69
C ARG A 545 -25.07 -13.12 16.82
N TYR A 546 -25.67 -12.33 17.69
CA TYR A 546 -25.02 -11.84 18.90
C TYR A 546 -25.07 -12.87 20.05
N VAL A 547 -25.89 -13.92 19.92
CA VAL A 547 -25.97 -15.04 20.87
C VAL A 547 -24.99 -16.14 20.47
N ARG A 548 -23.93 -16.28 21.26
CA ARG A 548 -22.73 -17.07 20.97
C ARG A 548 -22.94 -18.57 20.68
N ASN A 549 -24.04 -19.19 21.13
CA ASN A 549 -24.26 -20.63 20.97
C ASN A 549 -24.60 -21.07 19.53
N HIS A 550 -24.83 -20.13 18.61
CA HIS A 550 -25.23 -20.44 17.23
C HIS A 550 -24.09 -21.02 16.37
N SER A 551 -22.83 -20.72 16.69
CA SER A 551 -21.65 -21.17 15.90
C SER A 551 -21.03 -22.49 16.37
N LEU A 552 -21.57 -23.12 17.43
CA LEU A 552 -21.12 -24.43 17.87
C LEU A 552 -21.91 -25.51 17.10
N PRO A 553 -21.24 -26.53 16.53
CA PRO A 553 -21.94 -27.68 15.96
C PRO A 553 -22.92 -28.26 16.99
N PRO A 554 -24.14 -28.66 16.59
CA PRO A 554 -25.15 -29.19 17.51
C PRO A 554 -24.72 -30.46 18.26
N THR A 555 -23.58 -31.05 17.90
CA THR A 555 -23.01 -32.25 18.51
C THR A 555 -22.37 -32.05 19.88
N TYR A 556 -22.14 -30.81 20.34
CA TYR A 556 -21.46 -30.55 21.63
C TYR A 556 -22.22 -29.58 22.55
N GLY A 557 -23.55 -29.69 22.60
CA GLY A 557 -24.36 -28.96 23.58
C GLY A 557 -25.67 -29.68 23.89
N TYR A 558 -25.74 -30.34 25.04
CA TYR A 558 -27.01 -30.75 25.64
C TYR A 558 -27.81 -29.49 25.99
N SER A 559 -28.73 -29.09 25.13
CA SER A 559 -30.04 -28.58 25.55
C SER A 559 -31.04 -28.80 24.43
N SER A 560 -31.94 -29.74 24.68
CA SER A 560 -33.18 -29.98 23.95
C SER A 560 -33.95 -28.68 23.69
N LEU A 561 -34.16 -28.34 22.42
CA LEU A 561 -35.41 -27.80 21.90
C LEU A 561 -35.47 -28.15 20.40
N CYS A 562 -36.66 -28.56 19.98
CA CYS A 562 -36.97 -29.38 18.82
C CYS A 562 -36.63 -28.78 17.45
N TYR A 563 -36.32 -29.68 16.49
CA TYR A 563 -36.64 -29.67 15.04
C TYR A 563 -36.99 -28.31 14.41
N ASP A 564 -36.23 -27.81 13.43
CA ASP A 564 -36.22 -28.36 12.07
C ASP A 564 -34.81 -28.56 11.47
N ALA A 565 -34.60 -29.76 10.95
CA ALA A 565 -33.44 -30.13 10.17
C ALA A 565 -33.73 -29.89 8.69
N GLY A 566 -33.14 -28.84 8.10
CA GLY A 566 -33.20 -28.65 6.66
C GLY A 566 -32.90 -27.25 6.15
N HIS A 567 -31.74 -26.65 6.46
CA HIS A 567 -31.15 -25.61 5.61
C HIS A 567 -29.62 -25.75 5.62
N VAL A 568 -29.15 -26.58 4.69
CA VAL A 568 -27.82 -26.44 4.10
C VAL A 568 -27.81 -25.10 3.40
N TYR A 569 -26.85 -24.22 3.71
CA TYR A 569 -26.60 -22.92 3.05
C TYR A 569 -27.42 -22.65 1.78
N ASP A 570 -28.65 -22.15 1.94
CA ASP A 570 -29.40 -21.59 0.83
C ASP A 570 -28.89 -20.18 0.61
N PHE A 571 -28.10 -20.04 -0.45
CA PHE A 571 -27.89 -18.77 -1.14
C PHE A 571 -29.09 -18.51 -2.09
N GLU A 572 -30.32 -18.68 -1.60
CA GLU A 572 -31.60 -18.38 -2.28
C GLU A 572 -32.54 -17.94 -1.15
N ASP A 573 -33.16 -16.77 -1.07
CA ASP A 573 -33.60 -15.81 -2.06
C ASP A 573 -33.35 -14.38 -1.54
N ILE A 574 -32.47 -13.63 -2.21
CA ILE A 574 -32.87 -12.26 -2.50
C ILE A 574 -33.94 -12.46 -3.55
N SER A 575 -35.20 -12.26 -3.18
CA SER A 575 -36.29 -12.14 -4.14
C SER A 575 -35.88 -11.05 -5.12
N THR A 576 -35.34 -11.51 -6.22
CA THR A 576 -35.12 -10.78 -7.43
C THR A 576 -36.49 -10.59 -8.01
N ASP A 577 -37.24 -9.62 -7.48
CA ASP A 577 -38.25 -8.95 -8.28
C ASP A 577 -37.53 -7.99 -9.25
N THR A 578 -36.65 -8.60 -10.07
CA THR A 578 -35.95 -7.98 -11.19
C THR A 578 -36.87 -7.86 -12.41
N SER A 579 -38.15 -8.17 -12.25
CA SER A 579 -39.17 -8.08 -13.32
C SER A 579 -39.76 -6.68 -13.50
N THR A 580 -39.50 -5.72 -12.59
CA THR A 580 -40.03 -4.33 -12.70
C THR A 580 -39.01 -3.20 -12.55
N LEU A 581 -37.75 -3.47 -12.21
CA LEU A 581 -36.70 -2.44 -12.13
C LEU A 581 -35.91 -2.23 -13.43
N GLY A 582 -36.29 -2.94 -14.49
CA GLY A 582 -35.70 -2.85 -15.83
C GLY A 582 -36.38 -1.82 -16.75
N ARG A 583 -36.70 -0.60 -16.28
CA ARG A 583 -36.84 0.60 -17.13
C ARG A 583 -37.27 1.81 -16.30
N SER A 584 -36.51 2.90 -16.46
CA SER A 584 -36.89 4.27 -16.12
C SER A 584 -36.91 4.69 -14.64
N ARG A 585 -35.73 4.92 -14.06
CA ARG A 585 -35.49 6.12 -13.21
C ARG A 585 -34.11 6.70 -13.48
N ARG A 586 -33.93 7.23 -14.69
CA ARG A 586 -32.99 8.33 -14.92
C ARG A 586 -33.71 9.60 -14.42
N ALA A 587 -33.83 9.75 -13.11
CA ALA A 587 -34.23 11.04 -12.54
C ALA A 587 -33.07 12.00 -12.77
N SER A 588 -33.38 13.14 -13.37
CA SER A 588 -32.46 14.24 -13.62
C SER A 588 -31.82 14.69 -12.32
N TRP A 589 -30.56 14.30 -12.10
CA TRP A 589 -29.70 14.87 -11.07
C TRP A 589 -29.16 16.20 -11.57
N ASN A 590 -30.04 17.18 -11.72
CA ASN A 590 -29.67 18.58 -11.84
C ASN A 590 -30.20 19.33 -10.61
N GLU A 591 -29.25 19.96 -9.95
CA GLU A 591 -29.40 21.08 -9.00
C GLU A 591 -29.96 20.77 -7.60
N GLU A 592 -29.22 21.32 -6.63
CA GLU A 592 -29.59 21.55 -5.23
C GLU A 592 -29.55 20.35 -4.27
N LEU A 593 -28.36 20.10 -3.72
CA LEU A 593 -28.22 19.65 -2.34
C LEU A 593 -28.11 20.92 -1.46
N PRO A 594 -28.82 20.99 -0.32
CA PRO A 594 -28.75 22.14 0.59
C PRO A 594 -27.38 22.34 1.25
#